data_AF-A0A7D9HEU9-F1
#
_entry.id   AF-A0A7D9HEU9-F1
#
_cell.length_a   1.000
_cell.length_b   1.000
_cell.length_c   1.000
_cell.angle_alpha   90.00
_cell.angle_beta   90.00
_cell.angle_gamma   90.00
#
_symmetry.space_group_name_H-M   'P 1'
#
loop_
_entity.id
_entity.type
_entity.pdbx_description
1 polymer ?
#
loop_
_entity_poly.entity_id
_entity_poly.type
_entity_poly.pdbx_seq_one_letter_code
_entity_poly.pdbx_strand_id
1 'polypeptide(L)'
;MLLKVLLFFFFVHVAHSGIWHYVGHACIGAKGNSYKELVYKGPNVFVGAVKLVHTSGYVSCRSSSRNSYWGCDSSKVLAITITDTSDRVLYPSPHLIKRGGAGWYEMPGYNGVSPELIFRDFCEPQYFKKGRKLRVWYGEDLHGHTEHDNHGKSCMHVYFYLLAH
;
A
#
# COMPACT_ATOMS: atom_id res chain seq x y z
N MET A 1 52.24 -7.48 -10.32
CA MET A 1 51.40 -6.96 -9.21
C MET A 1 50.18 -6.28 -9.83
N LEU A 2 48.99 -6.71 -9.43
CA LEU A 2 47.71 -6.46 -10.13
C LEU A 2 47.36 -4.97 -10.27
N LEU A 3 47.01 -4.59 -11.50
CA LEU A 3 46.33 -3.35 -11.84
C LEU A 3 44.91 -3.38 -11.24
N LYS A 4 44.66 -2.58 -10.21
CA LYS A 4 43.32 -2.40 -9.61
C LYS A 4 42.45 -1.62 -10.59
N VAL A 5 41.60 -2.32 -11.34
CA VAL A 5 40.55 -1.71 -12.17
C VAL A 5 39.48 -1.16 -11.22
N LEU A 6 39.43 0.16 -11.04
CA LEU A 6 38.30 0.82 -10.39
C LEU A 6 37.13 0.87 -11.37
N LEU A 7 36.16 -0.02 -11.21
CA LEU A 7 34.88 0.07 -11.91
C LEU A 7 34.04 1.18 -11.29
N PHE A 8 34.02 2.35 -11.93
CA PHE A 8 33.06 3.41 -11.63
C PHE A 8 31.69 3.01 -12.19
N PHE A 9 30.83 2.46 -11.35
CA PHE A 9 29.41 2.30 -11.69
C PHE A 9 28.76 3.68 -11.65
N PHE A 10 28.60 4.32 -12.81
CA PHE A 10 27.74 5.48 -12.96
C PHE A 10 26.30 5.06 -12.67
N PHE A 11 25.81 5.33 -11.46
CA PHE A 11 24.38 5.29 -11.18
C PHE A 11 23.72 6.45 -11.92
N VAL A 12 23.25 6.20 -13.14
CA VAL A 12 22.34 7.13 -13.82
C VAL A 12 21.03 7.11 -13.02
N HIS A 13 20.80 8.15 -12.21
CA HIS A 13 19.49 8.38 -11.61
C HIS A 13 18.53 8.82 -12.72
N VAL A 14 17.79 7.87 -13.28
CA VAL A 14 16.69 8.16 -14.19
C VAL A 14 15.62 8.90 -13.37
N ALA A 15 15.47 10.19 -13.64
CA ALA A 15 14.38 11.00 -13.09
C ALA A 15 13.06 10.51 -13.70
N HIS A 16 12.28 9.75 -12.93
CA HIS A 16 10.99 9.25 -13.37
C HIS A 16 9.93 10.36 -13.29
N SER A 17 9.64 11.01 -14.43
CA SER A 17 8.50 11.92 -14.52
C SER A 17 7.19 11.14 -14.53
N GLY A 18 6.16 11.68 -13.89
CA GLY A 18 4.88 11.00 -13.74
C GLY A 18 3.83 11.89 -13.11
N ILE A 19 2.59 11.42 -13.10
CA ILE A 19 1.43 12.18 -12.65
C ILE A 19 0.64 11.34 -11.65
N TRP A 20 0.19 11.97 -10.56
CA TRP A 20 -0.76 11.36 -9.63
C TRP A 20 -2.15 11.29 -10.27
N HIS A 21 -2.64 10.08 -10.48
CA HIS A 21 -3.95 9.79 -11.01
C HIS A 21 -4.86 9.26 -9.91
N TYR A 22 -6.01 9.90 -9.72
CA TYR A 22 -7.02 9.44 -8.77
C TYR A 22 -7.67 8.14 -9.24
N VAL A 23 -7.66 7.12 -8.38
CA VAL A 23 -8.23 5.79 -8.68
C VAL A 23 -9.61 5.64 -8.06
N GLY A 24 -9.82 6.15 -6.85
CA GLY A 24 -11.12 6.06 -6.20
C GLY A 24 -11.07 6.33 -4.69
N HIS A 25 -12.25 6.27 -4.08
CA HIS A 25 -12.43 6.36 -2.63
C HIS A 25 -12.73 4.97 -2.08
N ALA A 26 -11.97 4.57 -1.09
CA ALA A 26 -12.13 3.30 -0.42
C ALA A 26 -12.56 3.51 1.03
N CYS A 27 -13.43 2.65 1.53
CA CYS A 27 -13.68 2.51 2.95
C CYS A 27 -13.67 1.03 3.28
N ILE A 28 -12.81 0.64 4.20
CA ILE A 28 -12.53 -0.77 4.51
C ILE A 28 -12.69 -1.01 6.01
N GLY A 29 -13.20 -2.18 6.36
CA GLY A 29 -13.21 -2.65 7.75
C GLY A 29 -11.92 -3.40 8.09
N ALA A 30 -11.80 -3.77 9.37
CA ALA A 30 -10.69 -4.57 9.87
C ALA A 30 -11.04 -6.06 10.05
N LYS A 31 -12.24 -6.50 9.61
CA LYS A 31 -12.72 -7.88 9.69
C LYS A 31 -13.86 -8.19 8.73
N GLY A 32 -14.12 -9.47 8.50
CA GLY A 32 -15.34 -9.95 7.85
C GLY A 32 -15.34 -9.77 6.34
N ASN A 33 -14.18 -9.90 5.71
CA ASN A 33 -13.94 -9.64 4.28
C ASN A 33 -14.40 -8.25 3.85
N SER A 34 -14.14 -7.24 4.68
CA SER A 34 -14.62 -5.86 4.50
C SER A 34 -13.67 -5.02 3.66
N TYR A 35 -13.21 -5.58 2.55
CA TYR A 35 -12.38 -4.88 1.57
C TYR A 35 -13.20 -3.95 0.69
N LYS A 36 -12.49 -3.03 0.01
CA LYS A 36 -13.07 -2.26 -1.09
C LYS A 36 -12.44 -2.63 -2.42
N GLU A 37 -13.25 -3.09 -3.35
CA GLU A 37 -12.85 -3.20 -4.76
C GLU A 37 -12.91 -1.81 -5.45
N LEU A 38 -11.84 -1.47 -6.17
CA LEU A 38 -11.73 -0.31 -7.06
C LEU A 38 -11.42 -0.78 -8.48
N VAL A 39 -11.85 0.01 -9.47
CA VAL A 39 -11.57 -0.25 -10.88
C VAL A 39 -10.67 0.85 -11.41
N TYR A 40 -9.48 0.50 -11.87
CA TYR A 40 -8.57 1.45 -12.50
C TYR A 40 -9.12 1.92 -13.84
N LYS A 41 -9.32 3.23 -14.01
CA LYS A 41 -9.89 3.84 -15.23
C LYS A 41 -8.88 4.64 -16.06
N GLY A 42 -7.65 4.76 -15.58
CA GLY A 42 -6.56 5.45 -16.28
C GLY A 42 -6.02 4.68 -17.49
N PRO A 43 -4.97 5.20 -18.15
CA PRO A 43 -4.34 4.57 -19.32
C PRO A 43 -3.60 3.28 -18.95
N ASN A 44 -3.35 2.42 -19.95
CA ASN A 44 -2.51 1.25 -19.75
C ASN A 44 -1.05 1.70 -19.51
N VAL A 45 -0.53 1.50 -18.30
CA VAL A 45 0.77 2.09 -17.91
C VAL A 45 1.37 1.37 -16.69
N PHE A 46 2.67 1.54 -16.51
CA PHE A 46 3.35 1.16 -15.26
C PHE A 46 3.06 2.17 -14.15
N VAL A 47 2.74 1.65 -12.96
CA VAL A 47 2.52 2.42 -11.74
C VAL A 47 3.75 2.23 -10.86
N GLY A 48 4.48 3.32 -10.60
CA GLY A 48 5.70 3.29 -9.77
C GLY A 48 5.45 3.59 -8.29
N ALA A 49 4.31 4.20 -7.96
CA ALA A 49 3.93 4.45 -6.58
C ALA A 49 2.42 4.49 -6.40
N VAL A 50 1.97 4.23 -5.18
CA VAL A 50 0.59 4.41 -4.74
C VAL A 50 0.57 5.29 -3.52
N LYS A 51 -0.36 6.24 -3.49
CA LYS A 51 -0.63 7.11 -2.36
C LYS A 51 -2.03 6.87 -1.82
N LEU A 52 -2.11 6.68 -0.52
CA LEU A 52 -3.36 6.59 0.24
C LEU A 52 -3.47 7.85 1.10
N VAL A 53 -4.57 8.59 0.99
CA VAL A 53 -4.82 9.78 1.80
C VAL A 53 -6.02 9.51 2.69
N HIS A 54 -5.85 9.57 4.01
CA HIS A 54 -6.95 9.36 4.95
C HIS A 54 -8.00 10.44 4.77
N THR A 55 -9.27 10.04 4.87
CA THR A 55 -10.40 10.98 4.74
C THR A 55 -11.28 10.97 5.98
N SER A 56 -11.57 9.81 6.54
CA SER A 56 -12.42 9.68 7.73
C SER A 56 -12.34 8.29 8.34
N GLY A 57 -12.87 8.15 9.54
CA GLY A 57 -12.96 6.86 10.24
C GLY A 57 -11.62 6.37 10.78
N TYR A 58 -11.61 5.12 11.21
CA TYR A 58 -10.47 4.48 11.85
C TYR A 58 -10.60 2.95 11.80
N VAL A 59 -9.52 2.24 12.09
CA VAL A 59 -9.47 0.80 12.33
C VAL A 59 -8.70 0.53 13.62
N SER A 60 -8.99 -0.61 14.25
CA SER A 60 -8.26 -1.13 15.40
C SER A 60 -8.29 -2.66 15.39
N CYS A 61 -7.19 -3.28 15.82
CA CYS A 61 -7.06 -4.74 15.92
C CYS A 61 -7.60 -5.33 17.23
N ARG A 62 -7.99 -4.50 18.20
CA ARG A 62 -8.61 -4.98 19.46
C ARG A 62 -9.16 -3.82 20.26
N SER A 63 -10.15 -4.07 21.10
CA SER A 63 -10.82 -3.05 21.93
C SER A 63 -9.89 -2.27 22.85
N SER A 64 -8.76 -2.84 23.27
CA SER A 64 -7.78 -2.18 24.15
C SER A 64 -6.75 -1.32 23.41
N SER A 65 -6.68 -1.41 22.08
CA SER A 65 -5.75 -0.63 21.27
C SER A 65 -6.37 0.71 20.88
N ARG A 66 -5.54 1.74 20.77
CA ARG A 66 -5.99 3.02 20.22
C ARG A 66 -6.40 2.88 18.76
N ASN A 67 -7.36 3.71 18.37
CA ASN A 67 -7.78 3.83 16.98
C ASN A 67 -6.64 4.37 16.10
N SER A 68 -6.54 3.84 14.88
CA SER A 68 -5.58 4.29 13.88
C SER A 68 -6.24 4.39 12.51
N TYR A 69 -5.59 5.00 11.55
CA TYR A 69 -6.05 5.06 10.17
C TYR A 69 -5.66 3.82 9.38
N TRP A 70 -4.52 3.21 9.73
CA TRP A 70 -3.79 2.29 8.85
C TRP A 70 -3.39 0.95 9.45
N GLY A 71 -3.56 0.74 10.75
CA GLY A 71 -3.02 -0.43 11.44
C GLY A 71 -3.65 -0.60 12.82
N CYS A 72 -2.81 -0.87 13.82
CA CYS A 72 -3.26 -1.02 15.20
C CYS A 72 -2.47 -0.11 16.14
N ASP A 73 -3.20 0.73 16.88
CA ASP A 73 -2.65 1.86 17.66
C ASP A 73 -2.04 2.97 16.76
N SER A 74 -1.72 4.10 17.39
CA SER A 74 -0.87 5.18 16.86
C SER A 74 0.61 4.78 16.67
N SER A 75 0.91 3.48 16.79
CA SER A 75 2.25 2.90 16.68
C SER A 75 2.79 2.91 15.24
N LYS A 76 4.00 2.41 15.03
CA LYS A 76 4.60 2.26 13.68
C LYS A 76 4.00 1.11 12.86
N VAL A 77 3.14 0.28 13.47
CA VAL A 77 2.56 -0.89 12.82
C VAL A 77 1.45 -0.46 11.86
N LEU A 78 1.64 -0.79 10.59
CA LEU A 78 0.70 -0.57 9.49
C LEU A 78 0.18 -1.93 9.00
N ALA A 79 -1.03 -1.95 8.44
CA ALA A 79 -1.68 -3.15 7.96
C ALA A 79 -2.49 -2.93 6.67
N ILE A 80 -2.45 -1.76 6.03
CA ILE A 80 -3.18 -1.56 4.77
C ILE A 80 -2.44 -2.21 3.61
N THR A 81 -3.19 -2.97 2.80
CA THR A 81 -2.65 -3.67 1.63
C THR A 81 -3.57 -3.47 0.43
N ILE A 82 -2.98 -3.39 -0.76
CA ILE A 82 -3.69 -3.41 -2.04
C ILE A 82 -3.36 -4.72 -2.74
N THR A 83 -4.39 -5.44 -3.18
CA THR A 83 -4.26 -6.72 -3.87
C THR A 83 -4.89 -6.68 -5.27
N ASP A 84 -4.62 -7.71 -6.06
CA ASP A 84 -5.50 -8.06 -7.18
C ASP A 84 -6.77 -8.79 -6.69
N THR A 85 -7.61 -9.22 -7.63
CA THR A 85 -8.88 -9.93 -7.34
C THR A 85 -8.70 -11.37 -6.84
N SER A 86 -7.47 -11.88 -6.87
CA SER A 86 -7.08 -13.18 -6.30
C SER A 86 -6.32 -12.99 -4.99
N ASP A 87 -6.44 -11.81 -4.38
CA ASP A 87 -5.86 -11.44 -3.09
C ASP A 87 -4.33 -11.54 -3.05
N ARG A 88 -3.69 -11.51 -4.22
CA ARG A 88 -2.22 -11.38 -4.32
C ARG A 88 -1.83 -9.92 -4.12
N VAL A 89 -0.90 -9.70 -3.21
CA VAL A 89 -0.47 -8.35 -2.83
C VAL A 89 0.27 -7.66 -3.97
N LEU A 90 -0.18 -6.45 -4.30
CA LEU A 90 0.45 -5.53 -5.24
C LEU A 90 1.20 -4.42 -4.48
N TYR A 91 0.58 -3.85 -3.44
CA TYR A 91 1.18 -2.81 -2.60
C TYR A 91 0.88 -3.00 -1.10
N PRO A 92 1.80 -2.63 -0.20
CA PRO A 92 3.19 -2.26 -0.49
C PRO A 92 3.93 -3.41 -1.20
N SER A 93 4.98 -3.08 -1.97
CA SER A 93 5.67 -4.08 -2.77
C SER A 93 6.15 -5.25 -1.90
N PRO A 94 5.81 -6.52 -2.22
CA PRO A 94 6.30 -7.69 -1.49
C PRO A 94 7.82 -7.81 -1.52
N HIS A 95 8.49 -7.18 -2.49
CA HIS A 95 9.94 -7.21 -2.67
C HIS A 95 10.65 -6.24 -1.72
N LEU A 96 10.01 -5.11 -1.41
CA LEU A 96 10.59 -4.03 -0.59
C LEU A 96 10.15 -4.07 0.86
N ILE A 97 8.92 -4.51 1.14
CA ILE A 97 8.32 -4.48 2.47
C ILE A 97 7.89 -5.89 2.86
N LYS A 98 8.61 -6.45 3.85
CA LYS A 98 8.27 -7.72 4.48
C LYS A 98 7.08 -7.52 5.41
N ARG A 99 6.11 -8.44 5.33
CA ARG A 99 4.92 -8.48 6.18
C ARG A 99 4.98 -9.69 7.11
N GLY A 100 4.48 -9.52 8.34
CA GLY A 100 4.21 -10.64 9.24
C GLY A 100 2.98 -11.44 8.80
N GLY A 101 2.70 -12.55 9.50
CA GLY A 101 1.57 -13.43 9.19
C GLY A 101 0.19 -12.76 9.25
N ALA A 102 0.03 -11.72 10.06
CA ALA A 102 -1.17 -10.88 10.17
C ALA A 102 -1.21 -9.75 9.11
N GLY A 103 -0.30 -9.74 8.14
CA GLY A 103 -0.18 -8.67 7.15
C GLY A 103 0.41 -7.37 7.70
N TRP A 104 0.92 -7.37 8.93
CA TRP A 104 1.52 -6.20 9.59
C TRP A 104 2.92 -5.89 9.07
N TYR A 105 3.24 -4.61 8.95
CA TYR A 105 4.56 -4.13 8.53
C TYR A 105 4.85 -2.74 9.11
N GLU A 106 6.09 -2.29 8.97
CA GLU A 106 6.49 -0.91 9.28
C GLU A 106 7.04 -0.23 8.03
N MET A 107 6.88 1.10 7.97
CA MET A 107 7.51 1.94 6.94
C MET A 107 8.21 3.13 7.60
N PRO A 108 9.50 3.38 7.29
CA PRO A 108 10.21 4.54 7.82
C PRO A 108 9.47 5.86 7.55
N GLY A 109 9.29 6.66 8.59
CA GLY A 109 8.61 7.95 8.51
C GLY A 109 7.07 7.89 8.59
N TYR A 110 6.48 6.69 8.70
CA TYR A 110 5.04 6.51 8.83
C TYR A 110 4.66 5.84 10.14
N ASN A 111 3.43 6.08 10.58
CA ASN A 111 2.78 5.47 11.73
C ASN A 111 1.28 5.32 11.47
N GLY A 112 0.56 4.68 12.39
CA GLY A 112 -0.86 4.37 12.27
C GLY A 112 -1.77 5.58 12.10
N VAL A 113 -1.32 6.80 12.40
CA VAL A 113 -2.10 8.05 12.30
C VAL A 113 -1.52 9.06 11.31
N SER A 114 -0.62 8.61 10.44
CA SER A 114 -0.06 9.48 9.37
C SER A 114 -1.18 9.94 8.44
N PRO A 115 -1.20 11.20 7.94
CA PRO A 115 -2.30 11.68 7.11
C PRO A 115 -2.36 10.97 5.74
N GLU A 116 -1.23 10.44 5.28
CA GLU A 116 -1.12 9.67 4.06
C GLU A 116 -0.09 8.54 4.21
N LEU A 117 -0.17 7.55 3.33
CA LEU A 117 0.85 6.53 3.10
C LEU A 117 1.28 6.57 1.64
N ILE A 118 2.58 6.46 1.36
CA ILE A 118 3.10 6.34 0.00
C ILE A 118 3.91 5.06 -0.14
N PHE A 119 3.36 4.10 -0.88
CA PHE A 119 4.04 2.88 -1.30
C PHE A 119 4.80 3.17 -2.59
N ARG A 120 6.13 3.02 -2.58
CA ARG A 120 6.99 3.31 -3.73
C ARG A 120 7.72 2.04 -4.15
N ASP A 121 7.67 1.74 -5.43
CA ASP A 121 8.51 0.73 -6.08
C ASP A 121 8.75 1.12 -7.54
N PHE A 122 9.76 1.97 -7.75
CA PHE A 122 10.17 2.41 -9.08
C PHE A 122 11.06 1.39 -9.79
N CYS A 123 11.62 0.42 -9.05
CA CYS A 123 12.50 -0.61 -9.60
C CYS A 123 11.70 -1.76 -10.20
N GLU A 124 10.58 -2.13 -9.57
CA GLU A 124 9.66 -3.18 -10.04
C GLU A 124 8.21 -2.66 -10.12
N PRO A 125 7.95 -1.66 -10.99
CA PRO A 125 6.63 -1.05 -11.08
C PRO A 125 5.58 -2.04 -11.60
N GLN A 126 4.35 -1.88 -11.13
CA GLN A 126 3.25 -2.76 -11.50
C GLN A 126 2.56 -2.26 -12.77
N TYR A 127 2.41 -3.11 -13.78
CA TYR A 127 1.66 -2.74 -14.99
C TYR A 127 0.14 -2.81 -14.76
N PHE A 128 -0.56 -1.71 -14.98
CA PHE A 128 -2.02 -1.63 -14.88
C PHE A 128 -2.66 -1.41 -16.25
N LYS A 129 -3.62 -2.27 -16.59
CA LYS A 129 -4.51 -2.08 -17.74
C LYS A 129 -5.80 -1.39 -17.31
N LYS A 130 -6.34 -0.52 -18.15
CA LYS A 130 -7.68 0.08 -17.96
C LYS A 130 -8.70 -1.03 -17.72
N GLY A 131 -9.54 -0.85 -16.70
CA GLY A 131 -10.52 -1.84 -16.27
C GLY A 131 -9.99 -2.88 -15.28
N ARG A 132 -8.68 -2.92 -14.98
CA ARG A 132 -8.13 -3.79 -13.94
C ARG A 132 -8.76 -3.45 -12.59
N LYS A 133 -9.26 -4.48 -11.91
CA LYS A 133 -9.78 -4.41 -10.55
C LYS A 133 -8.66 -4.63 -9.55
N LEU A 134 -8.76 -3.94 -8.41
CA LEU A 134 -7.90 -4.09 -7.25
C LEU A 134 -8.75 -4.04 -5.98
N ARG A 135 -8.24 -4.58 -4.88
CA ARG A 135 -8.91 -4.51 -3.58
C ARG A 135 -8.01 -3.81 -2.58
N VAL A 136 -8.60 -2.94 -1.75
CA VAL A 136 -7.94 -2.35 -0.58
C VAL A 136 -8.40 -3.13 0.65
N TRP A 137 -7.44 -3.56 1.45
CA TRP A 137 -7.62 -4.50 2.56
C TRP A 137 -6.96 -3.98 3.84
N TYR A 138 -7.52 -4.40 4.98
CA TYR A 138 -6.79 -4.46 6.24
C TYR A 138 -6.11 -5.83 6.36
N GLY A 139 -4.89 -5.87 6.91
CA GLY A 139 -4.02 -7.05 6.83
C GLY A 139 -4.59 -8.30 7.53
N GLU A 140 -5.12 -8.14 8.73
CA GLU A 140 -5.73 -9.26 9.46
C GLU A 140 -6.98 -9.78 8.76
N ASP A 141 -7.78 -8.89 8.18
CA ASP A 141 -8.99 -9.24 7.41
C ASP A 141 -8.61 -10.04 6.16
N LEU A 142 -7.61 -9.57 5.40
CA LEU A 142 -7.07 -10.27 4.23
C LEU A 142 -6.61 -11.70 4.54
N HIS A 143 -6.04 -11.91 5.73
CA HIS A 143 -5.48 -13.20 6.13
C HIS A 143 -6.41 -14.02 7.01
N GLY A 144 -7.61 -13.52 7.37
CA GLY A 144 -8.48 -14.13 8.36
C GLY A 144 -7.80 -14.34 9.71
N HIS A 145 -6.85 -13.49 10.08
CA HIS A 145 -6.00 -13.66 11.26
C HIS A 145 -6.56 -12.84 12.42
N THR A 146 -6.94 -13.53 13.50
CA THR A 146 -7.39 -12.92 14.77
C THR A 146 -8.50 -11.86 14.65
N GLU A 147 -9.21 -11.75 13.54
CA GLU A 147 -10.08 -10.59 13.23
C GLU A 147 -11.31 -10.38 14.15
N HIS A 148 -11.63 -11.33 15.02
CA HIS A 148 -12.85 -11.30 15.85
C HIS A 148 -12.96 -10.07 16.78
N ASP A 149 -11.85 -9.59 17.35
CA ASP A 149 -11.77 -8.42 18.23
C ASP A 149 -11.45 -7.12 17.48
N ASN A 150 -11.27 -7.20 16.16
CA ASN A 150 -11.08 -6.03 15.32
C ASN A 150 -12.38 -5.22 15.20
N HIS A 151 -12.23 -3.91 14.98
CA HIS A 151 -13.37 -3.03 14.78
C HIS A 151 -12.97 -1.75 14.04
N GLY A 152 -13.99 -0.97 13.67
CA GLY A 152 -13.84 0.26 12.93
C GLY A 152 -13.90 0.07 11.42
N LYS A 153 -13.95 1.20 10.73
CA LYS A 153 -13.90 1.35 9.28
C LYS A 153 -13.09 2.60 8.96
N SER A 154 -12.03 2.45 8.17
CA SER A 154 -11.17 3.55 7.73
C SER A 154 -11.45 3.88 6.27
N CYS A 155 -11.54 5.17 5.93
CA CYS A 155 -11.83 5.66 4.59
C CYS A 155 -10.67 6.50 4.03
N MET A 156 -10.34 6.31 2.75
CA MET A 156 -9.18 6.94 2.10
C MET A 156 -9.41 7.20 0.61
N HIS A 157 -8.73 8.20 0.07
CA HIS A 157 -8.53 8.33 -1.37
C HIS A 157 -7.30 7.55 -1.82
N VAL A 158 -7.40 6.92 -2.99
CA VAL A 158 -6.32 6.13 -3.59
C VAL A 158 -5.85 6.82 -4.87
N TYR A 159 -4.55 7.04 -4.98
CA TYR A 159 -3.90 7.64 -6.15
C TYR A 159 -2.75 6.78 -6.63
N PHE A 160 -2.58 6.67 -7.95
CA PHE A 160 -1.45 6.00 -8.58
C PHE A 160 -0.52 7.03 -9.21
N TYR A 161 0.78 6.88 -9.03
CA TYR A 161 1.78 7.63 -9.78
C TYR A 161 2.09 6.88 -11.07
N LEU A 162 1.54 7.39 -12.17
CA LEU A 162 1.70 6.81 -13.49
C LEU A 162 3.06 7.22 -14.05
N LEU A 163 3.91 6.25 -14.41
CA LEU A 163 5.19 6.53 -15.05
C LEU A 163 4.94 6.96 -16.49
N ALA A 164 5.41 8.15 -16.86
CA ALA A 164 5.37 8.59 -18.25
C ALA A 164 6.29 7.70 -19.09
N HIS A 165 5.83 7.37 -20.29
CA HIS A 165 6.68 6.80 -21.34
C HIS A 165 7.47 7.90 -22.03
#